data_AF-A0A7W2PZB2-F1
#
_entry.id   AF-A0A7W2PZB2-F1
#
_cell.length_a   1.000
_cell.length_b   1.000
_cell.length_c   1.000
_cell.angle_alpha   90.00
_cell.angle_beta   90.00
_cell.angle_gamma   90.00
#
_symmetry.space_group_name_H-M   'P 1'
#
loop_
_entity.id
_entity.type
_entity.pdbx_description
1 polymer ?
#
loop_
_entity_poly.entity_id
_entity_poly.type
_entity_poly.pdbx_seq_one_letter_code
_entity_poly.pdbx_strand_id
1 'polypeptide(L)' 'MPGISRYSVVAAGISFFHITETNSGKVHGFRQRYQDAWELARYLER' A
#
# COMPACT_ATOMS: atom_id res chain seq x y z
N MET A 1 15.55 -12.65 -8.29
CA MET A 1 14.11 -12.74 -7.98
C MET A 1 13.59 -11.33 -7.91
N PRO A 2 12.71 -10.88 -8.82
CA PRO A 2 12.29 -9.48 -8.85
C PRO A 2 11.74 -9.12 -7.46
N GLY A 3 12.36 -8.12 -6.84
CA GLY A 3 12.18 -7.78 -5.43
C GLY A 3 10.71 -7.58 -5.14
N ILE A 4 10.16 -8.42 -4.27
CA ILE A 4 8.79 -8.31 -3.80
C ILE A 4 8.68 -6.97 -3.09
N SER A 5 7.99 -6.01 -3.70
CA SER A 5 7.60 -4.77 -3.03
C SER A 5 6.94 -5.16 -1.71
N ARG A 6 7.55 -4.72 -0.60
CA ARG A 6 7.09 -5.11 0.74
C ARG A 6 5.69 -4.60 1.01
N TYR A 7 5.31 -3.51 0.34
CA TYR A 7 4.02 -2.85 0.47
C TYR A 7 3.35 -2.74 -0.89
N SER A 8 2.10 -3.16 -0.97
CA SER A 8 1.25 -3.05 -2.15
C SER A 8 0.07 -2.12 -1.88
N VAL A 9 -0.22 -1.22 -2.80
CA VAL A 9 -1.41 -0.37 -2.76
C VAL A 9 -2.58 -1.12 -3.39
N VAL A 10 -3.61 -1.38 -2.60
CA VAL A 10 -4.80 -2.13 -3.01
C VAL A 10 -6.01 -1.21 -3.00
N ALA A 11 -6.77 -1.17 -4.09
CA ALA A 11 -8.02 -0.44 -4.14
C ALA A 11 -9.12 -1.19 -3.37
N ALA A 12 -9.78 -0.51 -2.43
CA ALA A 12 -10.89 -1.02 -1.61
C ALA A 12 -12.19 -0.26 -1.92
N GLY A 13 -12.57 -0.22 -3.20
CA GLY A 13 -13.82 0.40 -3.66
C GLY A 13 -13.62 1.72 -4.39
N ILE A 14 -14.58 2.64 -4.24
CA ILE A 14 -14.61 3.91 -4.96
C ILE A 14 -13.78 4.94 -4.20
N SER A 15 -12.66 5.36 -4.77
CA SER A 15 -11.73 6.30 -4.14
C SER A 15 -11.32 5.86 -2.73
N PHE A 16 -11.00 4.57 -2.59
CA PHE A 16 -10.45 4.01 -1.36
C PHE A 16 -9.29 3.10 -1.74
N PHE A 17 -8.16 3.30 -1.07
CA PHE A 17 -6.92 2.58 -1.28
C PHE A 17 -6.35 2.25 0.09
N HIS A 18 -5.82 1.05 0.25
CA HIS A 18 -5.12 0.66 1.47
C HIS A 18 -3.78 0.05 1.12
N ILE A 19 -2.84 0.18 2.04
CA ILE A 19 -1.49 -0.35 1.87
C ILE A 19 -1.44 -1.67 2.62
N THR A 20 -1.15 -2.75 1.89
CA THR A 20 -1.02 -4.09 2.42
C THR A 20 0.44 -4.52 2.37
N GLU A 21 0.97 -4.98 3.49
CA GLU A 21 2.29 -5.57 3.56
C GLU A 21 2.26 -6.99 3.00
N THR A 22 3.07 -7.27 1.99
CA THR A 22 3.10 -8.56 1.29
C THR A 22 3.66 -9.69 2.18
N ASN A 23 4.50 -9.35 3.17
CA ASN A 23 5.11 -10.33 4.07
C ASN A 23 4.15 -10.81 5.16
N SER A 24 3.43 -9.88 5.81
CA SER A 24 2.54 -10.19 6.93
C SER A 24 1.05 -10.16 6.58
N GLY A 25 0.68 -9.67 5.40
CA GLY A 25 -0.72 -9.39 5.04
C GLY A 25 -1.33 -8.24 5.84
N LYS A 26 -0.51 -7.45 6.53
CA LYS A 26 -0.96 -6.42 7.47
C LYS A 26 -1.33 -5.15 6.70
N VAL A 27 -2.47 -4.55 7.05
CA VAL A 27 -2.89 -3.27 6.47
C VAL A 27 -2.27 -2.12 7.27
N HIS A 28 -1.44 -1.30 6.62
CA HIS A 28 -0.72 -0.20 7.27
C HIS A 28 -1.42 1.15 7.16
N GLY A 29 -2.50 1.25 6.40
CA GLY A 29 -3.31 2.47 6.36
C GLY A 29 -4.34 2.46 5.26
N PHE A 30 -5.40 3.24 5.47
CA PHE A 30 -6.45 3.52 4.50
C PHE A 30 -6.35 4.97 4.03
N ARG A 31 -6.46 5.19 2.73
CA ARG A 31 -6.37 6.48 2.06
C ARG A 31 -7.44 6.58 0.99
N GLN A 32 -7.99 7.77 0.80
CA GLN A 32 -9.03 7.96 -0.23
C GLN A 32 -8.43 8.24 -1.62
N ARG A 33 -7.18 8.68 -1.66
CA ARG A 33 -6.47 8.99 -2.92
C ARG A 33 -5.37 7.98 -3.16
N TYR A 34 -5.22 7.61 -4.43
CA TYR A 34 -4.14 6.71 -4.86
C TYR A 34 -2.76 7.31 -4.55
N GLN A 35 -2.61 8.62 -4.73
CA GLN A 35 -1.34 9.32 -4.57
C GLN A 35 -0.86 9.29 -3.11
N ASP A 36 -1.75 9.57 -2.15
CA ASP A 36 -1.46 9.42 -0.72
C ASP A 36 -1.13 7.96 -0.34
N ALA A 37 -1.82 6.99 -0.95
CA ALA A 37 -1.55 5.57 -0.69
C ALA A 37 -0.18 5.14 -1.24
N TRP A 38 0.20 5.65 -2.41
CA TRP A 38 1.49 5.40 -3.03
C TRP A 38 2.64 6.07 -2.27
N GLU A 39 2.46 7.31 -1.83
CA GLU A 39 3.44 7.99 -0.99
C GLU A 39 3.68 7.23 0.32
N LEU A 40 2.60 6.74 0.95
CA LEU A 40 2.72 5.93 2.16
C LEU A 40 3.43 4.60 1.90
N ALA A 41 3.13 3.92 0.79
CA ALA A 41 3.82 2.68 0.42
C ALA A 41 5.33 2.93 0.21
N ARG A 42 5.72 4.00 -0.49
CA ARG A 42 7.13 4.40 -0.63
C ARG A 42 7.80 4.74 0.70
N TYR A 43 7.08 5.43 1.59
CA TYR A 43 7.59 5.77 2.91
C TYR A 43 7.86 4.51 3.74
N LEU A 44 6.98 3.50 3.64
CA LEU A 44 7.13 2.23 4.33
C LEU A 44 8.22 1.33 3.71
N GLU A 45 8.50 1.46 2.41
CA GLU A 45 9.60 0.75 1.74
C GLU A 45 11.01 1.26 2.13
N ARG A 46 11.13 2.41 2.79
CA ARG A 46 12.39 2.99 3.25
C ARG A 46 12.88 2.38 4.56
#